data_AF-A0A7U9SPG7-F1
#
_entry.id   AF-A0A7U9SPG7-F1
#
_cell.length_a   1.000
_cell.length_b   1.000
_cell.length_c   1.000
_cell.angle_alpha   90.00
_cell.angle_beta   90.00
_cell.angle_gamma   90.00
#
_symmetry.space_group_name_H-M   'P 1'
#
loop_
_entity.id
_entity.type
_entity.pdbx_description
1 polymer ?
#
loop_
_entity_poly.entity_id
_entity_poly.type
_entity_poly.pdbx_seq_one_letter_code
_entity_poly.pdbx_strand_id
1 'polypeptide(L)'
;MPKKKHPHGHYCKICGEYKANEKFSGKGHAAHICKVCSRLSAAEKAAAMDMNRLMSFPMRRLSDSEKKWLQAKMHDKSPEVADTAREIYNVCFPYAERNAMKKQLIINTLSFELHTEVYDGYGDTEMADRRFTIDRKSRVLTMTDFQTESGEQSVTLEGWQMAKLLRYIVHTLEIFMWEQDYCLNPDEDDFFTDIPPEEDIYVDNLEEKEKALPRELEGRPFWQVRVEYSNHTT
;
A
#
# COMPACT_ATOMS: atom_id res chain seq x y z
N MET A 1 40.40 21.48 -23.89
CA MET A 1 39.83 22.13 -22.69
C MET A 1 40.04 21.24 -21.48
N PRO A 2 40.61 21.73 -20.36
CA PRO A 2 40.84 20.88 -19.20
C PRO A 2 39.49 20.51 -18.57
N LYS A 3 39.22 19.21 -18.39
CA LYS A 3 38.06 18.73 -17.64
C LYS A 3 38.15 19.30 -16.22
N LYS A 4 37.33 20.30 -15.90
CA LYS A 4 37.15 20.76 -14.52
C LYS A 4 36.67 19.55 -13.72
N LYS A 5 37.55 18.95 -12.91
CA LYS A 5 37.15 17.95 -11.91
C LYS A 5 36.18 18.68 -10.98
N HIS A 6 34.88 18.49 -11.16
CA HIS A 6 33.93 18.89 -10.13
C HIS A 6 34.30 18.09 -8.88
N PRO A 7 34.70 18.74 -7.77
CA PRO A 7 34.85 18.01 -6.53
C PRO A 7 33.45 17.60 -6.13
N HIS A 8 33.06 16.38 -6.49
CA HIS A 8 31.84 15.77 -5.99
C HIS A 8 31.93 15.84 -4.47
N GLY A 9 31.00 16.57 -3.85
CA GLY A 9 30.95 16.67 -2.39
C GLY A 9 30.82 15.28 -1.76
N HIS A 10 31.13 15.19 -0.47
CA HIS A 10 30.96 13.95 0.28
C HIS A 10 29.58 13.90 0.94
N TYR A 11 29.00 12.71 0.95
CA TYR A 11 27.75 12.42 1.66
C TYR A 11 28.00 12.31 3.17
N CYS A 12 27.17 13.00 3.96
CA CYS A 12 27.16 12.87 5.41
C CYS A 12 26.07 11.89 5.86
N LYS A 13 26.43 10.77 6.49
CA LYS A 13 25.46 9.74 6.92
C LYS A 13 24.53 10.17 8.06
N ILE A 14 24.87 11.23 8.79
CA ILE A 14 24.07 11.70 9.93
C ILE A 14 22.92 12.59 9.48
N CYS A 15 23.19 13.56 8.59
CA CYS A 15 22.18 14.52 8.14
C CYS A 15 21.66 14.25 6.71
N GLY A 16 22.19 13.25 6.01
CA GLY A 16 21.72 12.88 4.67
C GLY A 16 22.15 13.79 3.52
N GLU A 17 22.94 14.82 3.78
CA GLU A 17 23.30 15.82 2.77
C GLU A 17 24.67 15.57 2.12
N TYR A 18 24.77 15.87 0.83
CA TYR A 18 26.05 16.04 0.15
C TYR A 18 26.64 17.41 0.46
N LYS A 19 27.85 17.45 1.02
CA LYS A 19 28.54 18.70 1.40
C LYS A 19 29.93 18.77 0.76
N ALA A 20 30.42 19.98 0.53
CA ALA A 20 31.78 20.20 0.03
C ALA A 20 32.84 19.60 0.98
N ASN A 21 33.98 19.18 0.42
CA ASN A 21 35.05 18.48 1.14
C ASN A 21 35.55 19.25 2.37
N GLU A 22 35.61 20.58 2.29
CA GLU A 22 36.03 21.47 3.38
C GLU A 22 35.10 21.43 4.60
N LYS A 23 33.85 20.97 4.43
CA LYS A 23 32.87 20.79 5.51
C LYS A 23 33.08 19.48 6.27
N PHE A 24 34.03 18.64 5.87
CA PHE A 24 34.46 17.45 6.59
C PHE A 24 35.83 17.70 7.26
N SER A 25 36.03 17.14 8.45
CA SER A 25 37.35 17.10 9.10
C SER A 25 38.09 15.84 8.65
N GLY A 26 39.42 15.76 8.79
CA GLY A 26 40.17 14.56 8.37
C GLY A 26 39.62 13.25 8.97
N LYS A 27 39.32 13.24 10.29
CA LYS A 27 38.69 12.09 10.96
C LYS A 27 37.21 11.91 10.57
N GLY A 28 36.47 12.99 10.37
CA GLY A 28 35.06 12.94 9.94
C GLY A 28 34.87 12.49 8.50
N HIS A 29 35.86 12.74 7.64
CA HIS A 29 35.87 12.35 6.23
C HIS A 29 35.87 10.83 6.06
N ALA A 30 36.75 10.13 6.79
CA ALA A 30 36.77 8.65 6.82
C ALA A 30 35.48 8.05 7.41
N ALA A 31 34.82 8.75 8.34
CA ALA A 31 33.59 8.29 8.98
C ALA A 31 32.32 8.68 8.20
N HIS A 32 32.43 9.46 7.12
CA HIS A 32 31.32 10.10 6.40
C HIS A 32 30.44 10.97 7.32
N ILE A 33 31.06 11.75 8.20
CA ILE A 33 30.40 12.66 9.15
C ILE A 33 30.93 14.08 8.96
N CYS A 34 30.06 15.03 8.62
CA CYS A 34 30.46 16.42 8.46
C CYS A 34 30.84 17.08 9.80
N LYS A 35 31.58 18.19 9.75
CA LYS A 35 32.04 18.93 10.94
C LYS A 35 30.89 19.31 11.88
N VAL A 36 29.75 19.74 11.34
CA VAL A 36 28.57 20.11 12.14
C VAL A 36 28.06 18.88 12.89
N CYS A 37 27.77 17.78 12.18
CA CYS A 37 27.29 16.55 12.79
C CYS A 37 28.28 15.91 13.75
N SER A 38 29.60 16.11 13.57
CA SER A 38 30.60 15.56 14.49
C SER A 38 30.48 16.11 15.91
N ARG A 39 30.01 17.36 16.06
CA ARG A 39 29.86 18.08 17.33
C ARG A 39 28.58 17.73 18.09
N LEU A 40 27.61 17.11 17.42
CA LEU A 40 26.36 16.68 18.04
C LEU A 40 26.60 15.59 19.10
N SER A 41 25.75 15.57 20.12
CA SER A 41 25.65 14.48 21.08
C SER A 41 25.22 13.18 20.39
N ALA A 42 25.35 12.05 21.09
CA ALA A 42 24.91 10.76 20.56
C ALA A 42 23.39 10.72 20.28
N ALA A 43 22.58 11.36 21.14
CA ALA A 43 21.14 11.43 20.99
C ALA A 43 20.73 12.26 19.76
N GLU A 44 21.34 13.44 19.58
CA GLU A 44 21.09 14.29 18.41
C GLU A 44 21.53 13.63 17.10
N LYS A 45 22.66 12.90 17.12
CA LYS A 45 23.10 12.10 15.96
C LYS A 45 22.09 11.01 15.60
N ALA A 46 21.56 10.31 16.61
CA ALA A 46 20.55 9.26 16.41
C ALA A 46 19.27 9.84 15.81
N ALA A 47 18.74 10.92 16.39
CA ALA A 47 17.55 11.59 15.88
C ALA A 47 17.73 12.09 14.44
N ALA A 48 18.88 12.68 14.10
CA ALA A 48 19.17 13.12 12.73
C ALA A 48 19.24 11.95 11.73
N MET A 49 19.82 10.82 12.12
CA MET A 49 19.84 9.61 11.28
C MET A 49 18.44 9.03 11.08
N ASP A 50 17.63 9.00 12.14
CA ASP A 50 16.25 8.54 12.08
C ASP A 50 15.40 9.44 11.19
N MET A 51 15.51 10.77 11.34
CA MET A 51 14.85 11.75 10.48
C MET A 51 15.25 11.57 9.02
N ASN A 52 16.55 11.44 8.73
CA ASN A 52 17.01 11.21 7.36
C ASN A 52 16.40 9.93 6.77
N ARG A 53 16.31 8.87 7.56
CA ARG A 53 15.67 7.62 7.12
C ARG A 53 14.17 7.79 6.88
N LEU A 54 13.47 8.56 7.71
CA LEU A 54 12.05 8.90 7.55
C LEU A 54 11.83 9.72 6.27
N MET A 55 12.67 10.70 5.98
CA MET A 55 12.57 11.50 4.75
C MET A 55 12.81 10.68 3.48
N SER A 56 13.62 9.61 3.56
CA SER A 56 13.85 8.67 2.47
C SER A 56 12.97 7.42 2.53
N PHE A 57 11.91 7.42 3.33
CA PHE A 57 11.14 6.21 3.59
C PHE A 57 10.32 5.82 2.35
N PRO A 58 10.28 4.53 1.99
CA PRO A 58 9.68 4.12 0.72
C PRO A 58 8.15 4.19 0.76
N MET A 59 7.55 4.89 -0.20
CA MET A 59 6.08 4.98 -0.38
C MET A 59 5.50 3.77 -1.11
N ARG A 60 5.99 2.56 -0.80
CA ARG A 60 5.54 1.28 -1.38
C ARG A 60 5.08 0.35 -0.27
N ARG A 61 4.64 -0.87 -0.62
CA ARG A 61 4.38 -1.92 0.37
C ARG A 61 5.62 -2.16 1.24
N LEU A 62 5.50 -1.88 2.53
CA LEU A 62 6.58 -2.04 3.51
C LEU A 62 6.77 -3.50 3.89
N SER A 63 8.03 -3.90 4.09
CA SER A 63 8.36 -5.16 4.76
C SER A 63 7.95 -5.14 6.24
N ASP A 64 7.81 -6.32 6.85
CA ASP A 64 7.50 -6.44 8.28
C ASP A 64 8.54 -5.72 9.17
N SER A 65 9.82 -5.75 8.77
CA SER A 65 10.89 -5.04 9.48
C SER A 65 10.78 -3.53 9.36
N GLU A 66 10.43 -3.01 8.18
CA GLU A 66 10.22 -1.58 7.97
C GLU A 66 9.00 -1.09 8.75
N LYS A 67 7.90 -1.85 8.70
CA LYS A 67 6.68 -1.54 9.46
C LYS A 67 6.94 -1.51 10.95
N LYS A 68 7.62 -2.52 11.51
CA LYS A 68 7.97 -2.56 12.94
C LYS A 68 8.88 -1.41 13.35
N TRP A 69 9.86 -1.07 12.51
CA TRP A 69 10.75 0.05 12.78
C TRP A 69 9.99 1.38 12.80
N LEU A 70 9.10 1.61 11.82
CA LEU A 70 8.29 2.82 11.74
C LEU A 70 7.34 2.94 12.96
N GLN A 71 6.67 1.85 13.32
CA GLN A 71 5.81 1.79 14.51
C GLN A 71 6.56 2.09 15.80
N ALA A 72 7.79 1.59 15.95
CA ALA A 72 8.61 1.92 17.11
C ALA A 72 8.98 3.41 17.15
N LYS A 73 9.22 4.02 15.98
CA LYS A 73 9.60 5.44 15.88
C LYS A 73 8.45 6.40 16.17
N MET A 74 7.19 5.99 15.98
CA MET A 74 6.02 6.78 16.40
C MET A 74 5.98 7.08 17.93
N HIS A 75 6.77 6.35 18.72
CA HIS A 75 6.91 6.51 20.17
C HIS A 75 8.33 6.93 20.58
N ASP A 76 9.10 7.55 19.67
CA ASP A 76 10.45 8.02 19.97
C ASP A 76 10.44 9.16 21.00
N LYS A 77 11.58 9.36 21.69
CA LYS A 77 11.75 10.45 22.65
C LYS A 77 11.86 11.82 21.98
N SER A 78 12.32 11.85 20.72
CA SER A 78 12.34 13.07 19.92
C SER A 78 10.95 13.30 19.32
N PRO A 79 10.24 14.39 19.67
CA PRO A 79 8.92 14.68 19.13
C PRO A 79 8.91 14.80 17.61
N GLU A 80 9.93 15.44 17.04
CA GLU A 80 10.07 15.60 15.58
C GLU A 80 10.13 14.25 14.85
N VAL A 81 10.90 13.29 15.39
CA VAL A 81 10.97 11.92 14.84
C VAL A 81 9.64 11.20 15.01
N ALA A 82 9.01 11.32 16.18
CA ALA A 82 7.76 10.64 16.49
C ALA A 82 6.59 11.12 15.63
N ASP A 83 6.49 12.44 15.42
CA ASP A 83 5.43 13.06 14.63
C ASP A 83 5.62 12.77 13.14
N THR A 84 6.84 12.92 12.61
CA THR A 84 7.15 12.56 11.21
C THR A 84 6.89 11.08 10.94
N ALA A 85 7.25 10.19 11.88
CA ALA A 85 6.96 8.76 11.75
C ALA A 85 5.45 8.47 11.74
N ARG A 86 4.65 9.22 12.50
CA ARG A 86 3.19 9.09 12.52
C ARG A 86 2.56 9.55 11.21
N GLU A 87 3.04 10.67 10.65
CA GLU A 87 2.60 11.16 9.33
C GLU A 87 2.88 10.12 8.24
N ILE A 88 4.12 9.62 8.16
CA ILE A 88 4.49 8.57 7.19
C ILE A 88 3.66 7.31 7.42
N TYR A 89 3.45 6.89 8.68
CA TYR A 89 2.63 5.73 8.97
C TYR A 89 1.18 5.91 8.48
N ASN A 90 0.59 7.08 8.68
CA ASN A 90 -0.76 7.38 8.21
C ASN A 90 -0.85 7.42 6.68
N VAL A 91 0.18 7.91 5.99
CA VAL A 91 0.25 7.87 4.51
C VAL A 91 0.40 6.43 4.01
N CYS A 92 1.27 5.62 4.63
CA CYS A 92 1.46 4.22 4.24
C CYS A 92 0.28 3.31 4.62
N PHE A 93 -0.49 3.69 5.65
CA PHE A 93 -1.59 2.90 6.20
C PHE A 93 -2.81 3.80 6.52
N PRO A 94 -3.45 4.41 5.51
CA PRO A 94 -4.53 5.38 5.71
C PRO A 94 -5.74 4.81 6.45
N TYR A 95 -5.90 3.49 6.40
CA TYR A 95 -7.01 2.78 7.01
C TYR A 95 -6.61 2.00 8.26
N ALA A 96 -5.42 2.24 8.84
CA ALA A 96 -4.90 1.44 9.94
C ALA A 96 -5.84 1.34 11.16
N GLU A 97 -6.45 2.45 11.57
CA GLU A 97 -7.35 2.50 12.72
C GLU A 97 -8.63 1.69 12.46
N ARG A 98 -9.27 1.91 11.31
CA ARG A 98 -10.44 1.14 10.87
C ARG A 98 -10.10 -0.34 10.62
N ASN A 99 -8.92 -0.64 10.10
CA ASN A 99 -8.44 -2.00 9.93
C ASN A 99 -8.14 -2.69 11.27
N ALA A 100 -7.85 -1.93 12.34
CA ALA A 100 -7.74 -2.50 13.67
C ALA A 100 -9.08 -3.06 14.15
N MET A 101 -10.21 -2.45 13.77
CA MET A 101 -11.55 -2.97 14.07
C MET A 101 -11.81 -4.33 13.40
N LYS A 102 -11.22 -4.59 12.22
CA LYS A 102 -11.35 -5.87 11.52
C LYS A 102 -10.85 -7.06 12.36
N LYS A 103 -9.97 -6.83 13.35
CA LYS A 103 -9.48 -7.85 14.29
C LYS A 103 -10.55 -8.36 15.26
N GLN A 104 -11.65 -7.61 15.43
CA GLN A 104 -12.77 -7.97 16.28
C GLN A 104 -13.87 -8.73 15.52
N LEU A 105 -13.68 -8.94 14.22
CA LEU A 105 -14.69 -9.57 13.37
C LEU A 105 -14.47 -11.07 13.31
N ILE A 106 -15.56 -11.82 13.48
CA ILE A 106 -15.61 -13.23 13.15
C ILE A 106 -16.17 -13.35 11.73
N ILE A 107 -15.30 -13.62 10.76
CA ILE A 107 -15.73 -13.83 9.37
C ILE A 107 -16.46 -15.16 9.27
N ASN A 108 -17.73 -15.12 8.87
CA ASN A 108 -18.56 -16.30 8.64
C ASN A 108 -18.40 -16.79 7.21
N THR A 109 -18.56 -15.87 6.25
CA THR A 109 -18.53 -16.17 4.82
C THR A 109 -17.70 -15.11 4.11
N LEU A 110 -16.86 -15.52 3.16
CA LEU A 110 -16.14 -14.62 2.27
C LEU A 110 -16.30 -15.11 0.83
N SER A 111 -16.73 -14.23 -0.07
CA SER A 111 -16.73 -14.45 -1.51
C SER A 111 -15.80 -13.44 -2.15
N PHE A 112 -14.84 -13.90 -2.94
CA PHE A 112 -13.97 -13.06 -3.75
C PHE A 112 -14.09 -13.47 -5.20
N GLU A 113 -14.58 -12.56 -6.02
CA GLU A 113 -14.78 -12.74 -7.45
C GLU A 113 -13.83 -11.82 -8.19
N LEU A 114 -13.14 -12.38 -9.19
CA LEU A 114 -12.11 -11.72 -9.97
C LEU A 114 -12.39 -12.02 -11.44
N HIS A 115 -12.51 -10.98 -12.25
CA HIS A 115 -12.58 -11.04 -13.69
C HIS A 115 -11.58 -10.02 -14.23
N THR A 116 -10.36 -10.43 -14.48
CA THR A 116 -9.28 -9.52 -14.93
C THR A 116 -8.22 -10.24 -15.75
N GLU A 117 -7.44 -9.49 -16.53
CA GLU A 117 -6.26 -10.00 -17.21
C GLU A 117 -5.05 -9.98 -16.25
N VAL A 118 -4.42 -11.13 -16.05
CA VAL A 118 -3.21 -11.29 -15.24
C VAL A 118 -2.06 -11.76 -16.11
N TYR A 119 -0.85 -11.32 -15.79
CA TYR A 119 0.35 -11.83 -16.47
C TYR A 119 0.83 -13.11 -15.79
N ASP A 120 1.15 -14.11 -16.58
CA ASP A 120 1.76 -15.34 -16.11
C ASP A 120 3.27 -15.17 -15.80
N GLY A 121 3.94 -16.27 -15.44
CA GLY A 121 5.38 -16.26 -15.15
C GLY A 121 6.29 -16.03 -16.36
N TYR A 122 5.74 -16.09 -17.57
CA TYR A 122 6.45 -15.89 -18.85
C TYR A 122 6.15 -14.51 -19.47
N GLY A 123 5.20 -13.78 -18.90
CA GLY A 123 4.78 -12.44 -19.34
C GLY A 123 3.63 -12.45 -20.34
N ASP A 124 3.01 -13.60 -20.56
CA ASP A 124 1.81 -13.73 -21.38
C ASP A 124 0.58 -13.35 -20.55
N THR A 125 -0.41 -12.73 -21.21
CA THR A 125 -1.65 -12.32 -20.57
C THR A 125 -2.63 -13.50 -20.54
N GLU A 126 -3.09 -13.86 -19.34
CA GLU A 126 -4.15 -14.83 -19.11
C GLU A 126 -5.35 -14.14 -18.49
N MET A 127 -6.56 -14.45 -18.96
CA MET A 127 -7.76 -14.02 -18.26
C MET A 127 -7.89 -14.83 -16.96
N ALA A 128 -8.10 -14.15 -15.85
CA ALA A 128 -8.46 -14.74 -14.57
C ALA A 128 -9.93 -14.42 -14.28
N ASP A 129 -10.81 -15.37 -14.61
CA ASP A 129 -12.23 -15.31 -14.29
C ASP A 129 -12.59 -16.38 -13.25
N ARG A 130 -12.44 -16.04 -11.97
CA ARG A 130 -12.52 -16.97 -10.86
C ARG A 130 -13.29 -16.41 -9.68
N ARG A 131 -14.04 -17.28 -9.02
CA ARG A 131 -14.69 -16.99 -7.74
C ARG A 131 -14.22 -17.94 -6.66
N PHE A 132 -13.78 -17.38 -5.54
CA PHE A 132 -13.46 -18.10 -4.33
C PHE A 132 -14.55 -17.86 -3.29
N THR A 133 -15.09 -18.92 -2.70
CA THR A 133 -16.01 -18.83 -1.58
C THR A 133 -15.47 -19.59 -0.39
N ILE A 134 -15.55 -18.99 0.79
CA ILE A 134 -15.07 -19.54 2.05
C ILE A 134 -16.23 -19.51 3.03
N ASP A 135 -16.60 -20.66 3.57
CA ASP A 135 -17.54 -20.78 4.67
C ASP A 135 -16.83 -21.34 5.90
N ARG A 136 -16.80 -20.52 6.96
CA ARG A 136 -16.12 -20.85 8.21
C ARG A 136 -16.77 -22.03 8.95
N LYS A 137 -18.10 -22.14 8.94
CA LYS A 137 -18.84 -23.17 9.69
C LYS A 137 -18.71 -24.52 9.02
N SER A 138 -18.89 -24.57 7.70
CA SER A 138 -18.69 -25.80 6.92
C SER A 138 -17.20 -26.15 6.79
N ARG A 139 -16.31 -25.16 6.95
CA ARG A 139 -14.86 -25.24 6.74
C ARG A 139 -14.49 -25.59 5.29
N VAL A 140 -15.37 -25.24 4.36
CA VAL A 140 -15.17 -25.48 2.93
C VAL A 140 -14.66 -24.20 2.29
N LEU A 141 -13.56 -24.34 1.55
CA LEU A 141 -13.09 -23.37 0.58
C LEU A 141 -13.42 -23.91 -0.80
N THR A 142 -14.06 -23.10 -1.61
CA THR A 142 -14.49 -23.46 -2.95
C THR A 142 -13.93 -22.48 -3.95
N MET A 143 -13.56 -22.97 -5.12
CA MET A 143 -13.07 -22.21 -6.26
C MET A 143 -13.89 -22.61 -7.48
N THR A 144 -14.47 -21.63 -8.14
CA THR A 144 -15.12 -21.77 -9.44
C THR A 144 -14.26 -21.03 -10.46
N ASP A 145 -13.81 -21.73 -11.49
CA ASP A 145 -13.16 -21.13 -12.65
C ASP A 145 -14.20 -21.05 -13.78
N PHE A 146 -14.52 -19.84 -14.23
CA PHE A 146 -15.58 -19.62 -15.21
C PHE A 146 -15.13 -19.86 -16.65
N GLN A 147 -13.83 -20.07 -16.90
CA GLN A 147 -13.30 -20.31 -18.24
C GLN A 147 -13.21 -21.79 -18.58
N THR A 148 -13.05 -22.63 -17.56
CA THR A 148 -12.91 -24.07 -17.74
C THR A 148 -14.22 -24.77 -17.39
N GLU A 149 -14.61 -25.76 -18.19
CA GLU A 149 -15.72 -26.66 -17.82
C GLU A 149 -15.39 -27.56 -16.61
N SER A 150 -14.23 -27.35 -15.96
CA SER A 150 -13.75 -28.14 -14.83
C SER A 150 -14.63 -28.03 -13.58
N GLY A 151 -15.59 -27.10 -13.59
CA GLY A 151 -16.63 -26.98 -12.57
C GLY A 151 -16.12 -26.44 -11.24
N GLU A 152 -16.95 -26.57 -10.23
CA GLU A 152 -16.66 -26.08 -8.88
C GLU A 152 -15.73 -27.05 -8.13
N GLN A 153 -14.54 -26.57 -7.77
CA GLN A 153 -13.57 -27.32 -6.97
C GLN A 153 -13.69 -26.93 -5.51
N SER A 154 -13.76 -27.89 -4.60
CA SER A 154 -13.84 -27.61 -3.16
C SER A 154 -12.80 -28.37 -2.35
N VAL A 155 -12.32 -27.75 -1.28
CA VAL A 155 -11.41 -28.33 -0.29
C VAL A 155 -11.95 -28.08 1.11
N THR A 156 -11.95 -29.12 1.94
CA THR A 156 -12.31 -29.00 3.35
C THR A 156 -11.05 -28.78 4.17
N LEU A 157 -11.06 -27.76 5.01
CA LEU A 157 -9.93 -27.38 5.87
C LEU A 157 -10.17 -27.81 7.33
N GLU A 158 -9.08 -28.04 8.06
CA GLU A 158 -9.15 -28.17 9.51
C GLU A 158 -9.55 -26.83 10.15
N GLY A 159 -10.14 -26.86 11.36
CA GLY A 159 -10.64 -25.66 12.02
C GLY A 159 -9.56 -24.59 12.24
N TRP A 160 -8.34 -25.00 12.60
CA TRP A 160 -7.22 -24.07 12.78
C TRP A 160 -6.69 -23.51 11.45
N GLN A 161 -6.70 -24.31 10.37
CA GLN A 161 -6.30 -23.89 9.03
C GLN A 161 -7.27 -22.84 8.49
N MET A 162 -8.57 -23.09 8.62
CA MET A 162 -9.62 -22.15 8.24
C MET A 162 -9.48 -20.82 9.01
N ALA A 163 -9.30 -20.90 10.32
CA ALA A 163 -9.10 -19.71 11.14
C ALA A 163 -7.80 -18.96 10.78
N LYS A 164 -6.72 -19.66 10.43
CA LYS A 164 -5.46 -19.06 9.97
C LYS A 164 -5.62 -18.36 8.63
N LEU A 165 -6.31 -18.99 7.68
CA LEU A 165 -6.59 -18.45 6.35
C LEU A 165 -7.40 -17.16 6.44
N LEU A 166 -8.54 -17.18 7.14
CA LEU A 166 -9.42 -16.01 7.29
C LEU A 166 -8.69 -14.85 7.98
N ARG A 167 -7.92 -15.14 9.04
CA ARG A 167 -7.09 -14.11 9.69
C ARG A 167 -6.05 -13.52 8.75
N TYR A 168 -5.41 -14.33 7.92
CA TYR A 168 -4.42 -13.85 6.96
C TYR A 168 -5.05 -12.96 5.89
N ILE A 169 -6.17 -13.40 5.30
CA ILE A 169 -6.93 -12.64 4.29
C ILE A 169 -7.34 -11.27 4.84
N VAL A 170 -7.90 -11.23 6.05
CA VAL A 170 -8.46 -9.99 6.60
C VAL A 170 -7.41 -9.09 7.25
N HIS A 171 -6.48 -9.65 8.03
CA HIS A 171 -5.54 -8.85 8.82
C HIS A 171 -4.21 -8.59 8.12
N THR A 172 -3.86 -9.37 7.10
CA THR A 172 -2.56 -9.26 6.42
C THR A 172 -2.70 -8.82 4.98
N LEU A 173 -3.67 -9.37 4.25
CA LEU A 173 -3.90 -8.99 2.85
C LEU A 173 -4.87 -7.81 2.70
N GLU A 174 -5.65 -7.50 3.74
CA GLU A 174 -6.61 -6.39 3.74
C GLU A 174 -7.57 -6.40 2.53
N ILE A 175 -7.96 -7.61 2.07
CA ILE A 175 -8.66 -7.83 0.80
C ILE A 175 -10.02 -7.11 0.69
N PHE A 176 -10.71 -6.87 1.80
CA PHE A 176 -11.94 -6.06 1.79
C PHE A 176 -11.71 -4.75 2.52
N MET A 177 -12.26 -3.67 1.99
CA MET A 177 -12.27 -2.35 2.63
C MET A 177 -13.64 -2.07 3.27
N TRP A 178 -13.72 -1.10 4.18
CA TRP A 178 -15.00 -0.61 4.70
C TRP A 178 -15.73 0.18 3.62
N GLU A 179 -17.07 0.25 3.68
CA GLU A 179 -17.85 1.03 2.71
C GLU A 179 -17.35 2.49 2.62
N GLN A 180 -17.02 3.08 3.76
CA GLN A 180 -16.47 4.45 3.84
C GLN A 180 -15.03 4.56 3.34
N ASP A 181 -14.36 3.47 2.96
CA ASP A 181 -13.05 3.48 2.28
C ASP A 181 -13.23 3.54 0.75
N TYR A 182 -14.38 3.12 0.21
CA TYR A 182 -14.69 3.18 -1.23
C TYR A 182 -15.20 4.55 -1.68
N CYS A 183 -15.70 5.38 -0.76
CA CYS A 183 -16.34 6.67 -1.06
C CYS A 183 -15.37 7.86 -1.12
N LEU A 184 -14.07 7.62 -1.29
CA LEU A 184 -13.09 8.70 -1.46
C LEU A 184 -12.83 8.90 -2.96
N ASN A 185 -13.57 9.86 -3.50
CA ASN A 185 -13.46 10.52 -4.82
C ASN A 185 -14.17 9.86 -6.01
N PRO A 186 -15.45 10.21 -6.26
CA PRO A 186 -15.98 10.31 -7.63
C PRO A 186 -15.54 11.61 -8.34
N ASP A 187 -15.08 12.61 -7.58
CA ASP A 187 -14.88 13.99 -8.07
C ASP A 187 -13.41 14.39 -8.29
N GLU A 188 -12.46 13.47 -8.11
CA GLU A 188 -11.09 13.67 -8.58
C GLU A 188 -10.82 12.70 -9.73
N ASP A 189 -11.24 13.16 -10.91
CA ASP A 189 -10.62 12.86 -12.18
C ASP A 189 -9.10 13.13 -12.08
N ASP A 190 -8.35 12.21 -11.47
CA ASP A 190 -6.89 12.21 -11.51
C ASP A 190 -6.47 11.63 -12.87
N PHE A 191 -6.76 12.43 -13.91
CA PHE A 191 -6.21 12.30 -15.24
C PHE A 191 -4.69 12.47 -15.15
N PHE A 192 -3.97 11.40 -14.82
CA PHE A 192 -2.57 11.28 -15.19
C PHE A 192 -2.46 10.71 -16.60
N THR A 193 -2.98 11.46 -17.56
CA THR A 193 -2.60 11.35 -18.98
C THR A 193 -2.12 12.71 -19.43
N ASP A 194 -0.82 12.96 -19.25
CA ASP A 194 -0.06 14.01 -19.91
C ASP A 194 -0.01 13.75 -21.44
N ILE A 195 -1.15 13.85 -22.10
CA ILE A 195 -1.24 14.03 -23.55
C ILE A 195 -2.03 15.32 -23.74
N PRO A 196 -1.41 16.44 -24.14
CA PRO A 196 -2.17 17.65 -24.40
C PRO A 196 -3.05 17.40 -25.64
N PRO A 197 -4.38 17.51 -25.56
CA PRO A 197 -5.20 17.55 -26.75
C PRO A 197 -5.09 18.96 -27.32
N GLU A 198 -4.68 19.03 -28.59
CA GLU A 198 -4.79 20.23 -29.40
C GLU A 198 -6.20 20.84 -29.32
N GLU A 199 -6.21 22.17 -29.32
CA GLU A 199 -7.37 23.05 -29.38
C GLU A 199 -8.37 22.60 -30.47
N ASP A 200 -9.66 22.45 -30.11
CA ASP A 200 -10.77 23.23 -30.67
C ASP A 200 -12.16 22.65 -30.33
N ILE A 201 -12.81 23.30 -29.36
CA ILE A 201 -14.19 23.82 -29.37
C ILE A 201 -15.25 23.03 -30.18
N TYR A 202 -16.30 22.52 -29.51
CA TYR A 202 -17.67 23.06 -29.59
C TYR A 202 -18.58 22.44 -28.52
N VAL A 203 -19.07 23.30 -27.64
CA VAL A 203 -20.15 23.06 -26.69
C VAL A 203 -21.46 23.08 -27.46
N ASP A 204 -22.30 22.05 -27.33
CA ASP A 204 -23.75 22.28 -27.33
C ASP A 204 -24.59 21.11 -26.74
N ASN A 205 -25.39 21.51 -25.74
CA ASN A 205 -26.74 21.07 -25.38
C ASN A 205 -27.04 19.65 -24.84
N LEU A 206 -27.17 19.62 -23.50
CA LEU A 206 -28.40 19.32 -22.75
C LEU A 206 -29.44 18.38 -23.38
N GLU A 207 -29.61 17.19 -22.81
CA GLU A 207 -30.93 16.59 -22.60
C GLU A 207 -30.87 15.53 -21.48
N GLU A 208 -31.59 15.81 -20.38
CA GLU A 208 -31.92 14.83 -19.34
C GLU A 208 -32.59 13.61 -19.98
N LYS A 209 -31.97 12.45 -19.81
CA LYS A 209 -32.66 11.16 -19.93
C LYS A 209 -32.24 10.26 -18.79
N GLU A 210 -33.07 10.26 -17.76
CA GLU A 210 -33.26 9.15 -16.85
C GLU A 210 -33.60 7.91 -17.69
N LYS A 211 -32.58 7.13 -18.02
CA LYS A 211 -32.72 5.82 -18.68
C LYS A 211 -31.94 4.83 -17.84
N ALA A 212 -32.69 3.90 -17.26
CA ALA A 212 -32.22 2.71 -16.58
C ALA A 212 -31.00 2.12 -17.31
N LEU A 213 -29.89 1.99 -16.58
CA LEU A 213 -28.64 1.40 -17.07
C LEU A 213 -28.93 -0.02 -17.59
N PRO A 214 -28.75 -0.32 -18.88
CA PRO A 214 -28.73 -1.69 -19.34
C PRO A 214 -27.48 -2.36 -18.77
N ARG A 215 -27.68 -3.52 -18.12
CA ARG A 215 -26.62 -4.49 -17.84
C ARG A 215 -25.90 -4.81 -19.15
N GLU A 216 -24.63 -4.46 -19.24
CA GLU A 216 -23.60 -5.15 -20.02
C GLU A 216 -22.25 -4.52 -19.63
N LEU A 217 -21.67 -5.05 -18.54
CA LEU A 217 -20.28 -4.83 -18.10
C LEU A 217 -19.35 -5.91 -18.66
N GLU A 218 -19.71 -6.54 -19.78
CA GLU A 218 -18.90 -7.59 -20.39
C GLU A 218 -17.64 -6.95 -21.01
N GLY A 219 -16.51 -7.12 -20.33
CA GLY A 219 -15.19 -6.70 -20.80
C GLY A 219 -14.47 -5.66 -19.93
N ARG A 220 -15.10 -5.12 -18.87
CA ARG A 220 -14.33 -4.32 -17.89
C ARG A 220 -13.74 -5.24 -16.82
N PRO A 221 -12.44 -5.13 -16.51
CA PRO A 221 -11.87 -5.86 -15.40
C PRO A 221 -12.60 -5.44 -14.13
N PHE A 222 -13.22 -6.42 -13.46
CA PHE A 222 -13.96 -6.21 -12.24
C PHE A 222 -13.47 -7.19 -11.18
N TRP A 223 -13.43 -6.71 -9.95
CA TRP A 223 -13.28 -7.59 -8.80
C TRP A 223 -14.31 -7.18 -7.76
N GLN A 224 -14.80 -8.16 -7.00
CA GLN A 224 -15.78 -7.95 -5.96
C GLN A 224 -15.46 -8.82 -4.76
N VAL A 225 -15.52 -8.22 -3.57
CA VAL A 225 -15.42 -8.94 -2.31
C VAL A 225 -16.72 -8.78 -1.53
N ARG A 226 -17.32 -9.90 -1.11
CA ARG A 226 -18.48 -9.93 -0.22
C ARG A 226 -18.09 -10.65 1.05
N VAL A 227 -18.33 -10.02 2.19
CA VAL A 227 -17.96 -10.58 3.50
C VAL A 227 -19.15 -10.52 4.44
N GLU A 228 -19.47 -11.66 5.04
CA GLU A 228 -20.42 -11.77 6.14
C GLU A 228 -19.63 -12.01 7.42
N TYR A 229 -19.88 -11.19 8.44
CA TYR A 229 -19.17 -11.27 9.71
C TYR A 229 -20.08 -11.00 10.91
N SER A 230 -19.64 -11.43 12.09
CA SER A 230 -20.26 -11.13 13.37
C SER A 230 -19.28 -10.38 14.28
N ASN A 231 -19.77 -9.44 15.07
CA ASN A 231 -18.96 -8.68 16.03
C ASN A 231 -18.92 -9.40 17.38
N HIS A 232 -17.80 -9.29 18.11
CA HIS A 232 -17.69 -9.79 19.49
C HIS A 232 -18.57 -9.05 20.52
N THR A 233 -19.24 -7.97 20.13
CA THR A 233 -19.99 -7.06 21.02
C THR A 233 -21.49 -7.38 21.16
N THR A 234 -21.94 -8.55 20.69
CA THR A 234 -23.30 -9.07 20.96
C THR A 234 -23.26 -10.32 21.80
#